data_AF-A0A5C1AD12-F1
#
_entry.id   AF-A0A5C1AD12-F1
#
_cell.length_a   1.000
_cell.length_b   1.000
_cell.length_c   1.000
_cell.angle_alpha   90.00
_cell.angle_beta   90.00
_cell.angle_gamma   90.00
#
_symmetry.space_group_name_H-M   'P 1'
#
loop_
_entity.id
_entity.type
_entity.pdbx_description
1 polymer ?
#
loop_
_entity_poly.entity_id
_entity_poly.type
_entity_poly.pdbx_seq_one_letter_code
_entity_poly.pdbx_strand_id
1 'polypeptide(L)'
;MDEFDRELFTFAPPAVGLFLLGVASLLAPRLGFAWRLAVSGLAVTGVYGSLVVVFDQPNLYDYPAASLAGTAVAVLFIRLADRFALCNLVRTPLGYGTAFSVLGLAGLGGCYWHHEVKASLFDSQEMDHFQILTYLPERTPIGNVTAVTDRGYPIPLSHARTPRPKAETTRIENEALAALTLGNATIRRQPANDDSNCHGWVFTGGRYIVPGSVVGQILQDNGYAVVTTPSPGDLIVYRNSSAEVMHTAIVRYVAPGRPPMVEGKLGWMGVYLHCADECCYGTNYTFHRSRRDGDLLKGIGGSTGVHFTGAE
;
A
#
# COMPACT_ATOMS: atom_id res chain seq x y z
N MET A 1 -9.20 5.88 -4.28
CA MET A 1 -8.70 5.88 -5.65
C MET A 1 -7.33 6.52 -5.59
N ASP A 2 -6.29 5.71 -5.70
CA ASP A 2 -4.93 6.23 -5.77
C ASP A 2 -4.70 6.95 -7.11
N GLU A 3 -3.55 7.60 -7.27
CA GLU A 3 -3.19 8.26 -8.54
C GLU A 3 -3.18 7.27 -9.71
N PHE A 4 -2.96 5.99 -9.42
CA PHE A 4 -2.83 4.90 -10.37
C PHE A 4 -4.16 4.47 -10.98
N ASP A 5 -5.21 4.26 -10.18
CA ASP A 5 -6.58 4.06 -10.63
C ASP A 5 -7.02 5.22 -11.54
N ARG A 6 -6.68 6.46 -11.15
CA ARG A 6 -7.04 7.65 -11.93
C ARG A 6 -6.44 7.62 -13.33
N GLU A 7 -5.19 7.19 -13.49
CA GLU A 7 -4.56 7.02 -14.81
C GLU A 7 -5.30 5.96 -15.64
N LEU A 8 -5.62 4.80 -15.06
CA LEU A 8 -6.34 3.73 -15.76
C LEU A 8 -7.71 4.23 -16.27
N PHE A 9 -8.47 4.92 -15.42
CA PHE A 9 -9.75 5.54 -15.77
C PHE A 9 -9.63 6.76 -16.69
N THR A 10 -8.42 7.28 -16.91
CA THR A 10 -8.19 8.36 -17.89
C THR A 10 -7.89 7.79 -19.29
N PHE A 11 -7.12 6.70 -19.38
CA PHE A 11 -6.58 6.23 -20.67
C PHE A 11 -7.31 5.04 -21.31
N ALA A 12 -7.77 4.06 -20.53
CA ALA A 12 -8.55 2.95 -21.08
C ALA A 12 -9.84 3.41 -21.82
N PRO A 13 -10.49 4.49 -21.39
CA PRO A 13 -11.74 5.00 -21.95
C PRO A 13 -11.74 5.45 -23.41
N PRO A 14 -10.84 6.36 -23.84
CA PRO A 14 -10.62 6.58 -25.27
C PRO A 14 -10.31 5.30 -26.04
N ALA A 15 -9.55 4.37 -25.45
CA ALA A 15 -9.18 3.12 -26.12
C ALA A 15 -10.38 2.20 -26.36
N VAL A 16 -11.27 2.04 -25.37
CA VAL A 16 -12.56 1.33 -25.52
C VAL A 16 -13.41 2.01 -26.58
N GLY A 17 -13.51 3.35 -26.55
CA GLY A 17 -14.31 4.10 -27.52
C GLY A 17 -13.83 3.93 -28.95
N LEU A 18 -12.52 3.99 -29.18
CA LEU A 18 -11.92 3.73 -30.48
C LEU A 18 -12.17 2.28 -30.92
N PHE A 19 -12.01 1.31 -30.02
CA PHE A 19 -12.26 -0.10 -30.34
C PHE A 19 -13.71 -0.33 -30.78
N LEU A 20 -14.68 0.14 -29.99
CA LEU A 20 -16.11 -0.02 -30.28
C LEU A 20 -16.52 0.71 -31.57
N LEU A 21 -15.98 1.91 -31.82
CA LEU A 21 -16.19 2.64 -33.07
C LEU A 21 -15.63 1.88 -34.27
N GLY A 22 -14.47 1.27 -34.10
CA GLY A 22 -13.86 0.39 -35.10
C GLY A 22 -14.76 -0.80 -35.44
N VAL A 23 -15.17 -1.54 -34.41
CA VAL A 23 -16.05 -2.72 -34.55
C VAL A 23 -17.39 -2.36 -35.18
N ALA A 24 -18.06 -1.29 -34.72
CA ALA A 24 -19.32 -0.82 -35.30
C ALA A 24 -19.17 -0.47 -36.79
N SER A 25 -18.01 0.07 -37.17
CA SER A 25 -17.71 0.44 -38.56
C SER A 25 -17.45 -0.74 -39.47
N LEU A 26 -16.93 -1.84 -38.92
CA LEU A 26 -16.72 -3.11 -39.61
C LEU A 26 -18.03 -3.90 -39.76
N LEU A 27 -18.87 -3.93 -38.72
CA LEU A 27 -20.11 -4.71 -38.69
C LEU A 27 -21.25 -4.06 -39.51
N ALA A 28 -21.27 -2.73 -39.58
CA ALA A 28 -22.35 -2.00 -40.24
C ALA A 28 -21.83 -0.98 -41.27
N PRO A 29 -21.14 -1.43 -42.34
CA PRO A 29 -20.52 -0.55 -43.33
C PRO A 29 -21.53 0.28 -44.15
N ARG A 30 -22.83 -0.03 -44.06
CA ARG A 30 -23.93 0.71 -44.71
C ARG A 30 -24.54 1.81 -43.83
N LEU A 31 -24.30 1.80 -42.52
CA LEU A 31 -24.79 2.87 -41.64
C LEU A 31 -24.02 4.16 -41.89
N GLY A 32 -24.72 5.30 -41.90
CA GLY A 32 -24.07 6.60 -41.98
C GLY A 32 -23.08 6.80 -40.82
N PHE A 33 -22.01 7.56 -41.05
CA PHE A 33 -20.96 7.80 -40.05
C PHE A 33 -21.52 8.36 -38.72
N ALA A 34 -22.49 9.27 -38.80
CA ALA A 34 -23.15 9.85 -37.63
C ALA A 34 -23.82 8.79 -36.73
N TRP A 35 -24.47 7.78 -37.33
CA TRP A 35 -25.09 6.69 -36.58
C TRP A 35 -24.06 5.81 -35.88
N ARG A 36 -22.93 5.54 -36.53
CA ARG A 36 -21.83 4.77 -35.91
C ARG A 36 -21.23 5.51 -34.73
N LEU A 37 -21.03 6.83 -34.87
CA LEU A 37 -20.56 7.69 -33.78
C LEU A 37 -21.55 7.69 -32.61
N ALA A 38 -22.85 7.80 -32.89
CA ALA A 38 -23.89 7.76 -31.86
C ALA A 38 -23.93 6.41 -31.12
N VAL A 39 -23.90 5.30 -31.84
CA VAL A 39 -23.87 3.94 -31.25
C VAL A 39 -22.63 3.73 -30.39
N SER A 40 -21.46 4.17 -30.88
CA SER A 40 -20.21 4.04 -30.14
C SER A 40 -20.21 4.93 -28.90
N GLY A 41 -20.72 6.15 -29.01
CA GLY A 41 -20.88 7.06 -27.88
C GLY A 41 -21.78 6.48 -26.80
N LEU A 42 -22.95 5.96 -27.18
CA LEU A 42 -23.87 5.30 -26.24
C LEU A 42 -23.23 4.08 -25.56
N ALA A 43 -22.47 3.27 -26.30
CA ALA A 43 -21.78 2.11 -25.74
C ALA A 43 -20.70 2.52 -24.73
N VAL A 44 -19.88 3.54 -25.05
CA VAL A 44 -18.88 4.09 -24.13
C VAL A 44 -19.53 4.65 -22.87
N THR A 45 -20.57 5.47 -23.03
CA THR A 45 -21.32 6.04 -21.88
C THR A 45 -21.96 4.94 -21.04
N GLY A 46 -22.49 3.88 -21.65
CA GLY A 46 -23.08 2.74 -20.93
C GLY A 46 -22.06 1.94 -20.13
N VAL A 47 -20.90 1.62 -20.72
CA VAL A 47 -19.77 0.98 -20.01
C VAL A 47 -19.34 1.84 -18.84
N TYR A 48 -19.24 3.16 -19.05
CA TYR A 48 -18.85 4.09 -18.00
C TYR A 48 -19.85 4.21 -16.87
N GLY A 49 -21.12 4.43 -17.20
CA GLY A 49 -22.18 4.51 -16.20
C GLY A 49 -22.19 3.25 -15.33
N SER A 50 -21.94 2.09 -15.95
CA SER A 50 -21.80 0.82 -15.23
C SER A 50 -20.58 0.80 -14.30
N LEU A 51 -19.40 1.24 -14.77
CA LEU A 51 -18.20 1.31 -13.94
C LEU A 51 -18.36 2.28 -12.76
N VAL A 52 -18.96 3.46 -12.97
CA VAL A 52 -19.22 4.42 -11.89
C VAL A 52 -20.10 3.80 -10.80
N VAL A 53 -21.15 3.09 -11.20
CA VAL A 53 -22.07 2.41 -10.27
C VAL A 53 -21.37 1.26 -9.53
N VAL A 54 -20.55 0.47 -10.23
CA VAL A 54 -19.84 -0.68 -9.63
C VAL A 54 -18.76 -0.24 -8.64
N PHE A 55 -18.04 0.85 -8.92
CA PHE A 55 -16.92 1.31 -8.10
C PHE A 55 -17.27 2.44 -7.11
N ASP A 56 -18.52 2.92 -7.11
CA ASP A 56 -19.01 4.02 -6.27
C ASP A 56 -18.11 5.28 -6.32
N GLN A 57 -17.67 5.64 -7.53
CA GLN A 57 -16.73 6.75 -7.75
C GLN A 57 -17.42 7.93 -8.45
N PRO A 58 -18.02 8.89 -7.72
CA PRO A 58 -18.70 10.04 -8.32
C PRO A 58 -17.76 10.96 -9.11
N ASN A 59 -16.46 10.93 -8.85
CA ASN A 59 -15.49 11.72 -9.62
C ASN A 59 -15.30 11.21 -11.06
N LEU A 60 -15.86 10.06 -11.42
CA LEU A 60 -15.76 9.50 -12.77
C LEU A 60 -16.77 10.08 -13.77
N TYR A 61 -17.70 10.95 -13.34
CA TYR A 61 -18.75 11.51 -14.21
C TYR A 61 -18.23 12.41 -15.34
N ASP A 62 -17.06 13.02 -15.19
CA ASP A 62 -16.51 13.96 -16.18
C ASP A 62 -15.78 13.27 -17.34
N TYR A 63 -15.33 12.03 -17.14
CA TYR A 63 -14.51 11.31 -18.13
C TYR A 63 -15.26 10.83 -19.39
N PRO A 64 -16.55 10.45 -19.35
CA PRO A 64 -17.32 10.17 -20.56
C PRO A 64 -17.33 11.35 -21.53
N ALA A 65 -17.50 12.58 -21.01
CA ALA A 65 -17.52 13.79 -21.82
C ALA A 65 -16.14 14.06 -22.45
N ALA A 66 -15.06 13.91 -21.66
CA ALA A 66 -13.69 14.04 -22.16
C ALA A 66 -13.35 12.98 -23.24
N SER A 67 -13.79 11.74 -23.05
CA SER A 67 -13.56 10.64 -24.00
C SER A 67 -14.31 10.85 -25.32
N LEU A 68 -15.55 11.33 -25.24
CA LEU A 68 -16.34 11.72 -26.42
C LEU A 68 -15.70 12.89 -27.16
N ALA A 69 -15.23 13.92 -26.44
CA ALA A 69 -14.53 15.07 -27.02
C ALA A 69 -13.22 14.65 -27.71
N GLY A 70 -12.40 13.82 -27.06
CA GLY A 70 -11.16 13.30 -27.64
C GLY A 70 -11.40 12.46 -28.89
N THR A 71 -12.42 11.59 -28.87
CA THR A 71 -12.82 10.79 -30.04
C THR A 71 -13.29 11.68 -31.19
N ALA A 72 -14.09 12.71 -30.89
CA ALA A 72 -14.56 13.67 -31.90
C ALA A 72 -13.40 14.45 -32.53
N VAL A 73 -12.42 14.90 -31.72
CA VAL A 73 -11.21 15.57 -32.19
C VAL A 73 -10.37 14.65 -33.06
N ALA A 74 -10.13 13.40 -32.67
CA ALA A 74 -9.39 12.42 -33.47
C ALA A 74 -10.04 12.19 -34.84
N VAL A 75 -11.37 12.05 -34.86
CA VAL A 75 -12.16 11.94 -36.10
C VAL A 75 -12.02 13.19 -36.97
N LEU A 76 -12.10 14.39 -36.37
CA LEU A 76 -11.91 15.66 -37.06
C LEU A 76 -10.51 15.77 -37.68
N PHE A 77 -9.47 15.39 -36.95
CA PHE A 77 -8.10 15.36 -37.47
C PHE A 77 -7.95 14.42 -38.65
N ILE A 78 -8.55 13.22 -38.60
CA ILE A 78 -8.53 12.27 -39.73
C ILE A 78 -9.25 12.85 -40.96
N ARG A 79 -10.36 13.55 -40.75
CA ARG A 79 -11.12 14.26 -41.80
C ARG A 79 -10.37 15.46 -42.38
N LEU A 80 -9.53 16.13 -41.59
CA LEU A 80 -8.72 17.27 -42.03
C LEU A 80 -7.40 16.82 -42.69
N ALA A 81 -6.86 15.67 -42.26
CA ALA A 81 -5.68 15.03 -42.85
C ALA A 81 -5.94 14.44 -44.25
N ASP A 82 -7.18 14.48 -44.73
CA ASP A 82 -7.68 14.02 -46.03
C ASP A 82 -6.97 14.66 -47.25
N ARG A 83 -6.04 15.59 -47.01
CA ARG A 83 -5.13 16.18 -48.00
C ARG A 83 -3.84 15.37 -48.23
N PHE A 84 -3.56 14.34 -47.44
CA PHE A 84 -2.34 13.54 -47.56
C PHE A 84 -2.60 12.16 -48.20
N ALA A 85 -1.73 11.72 -49.12
CA ALA A 85 -1.91 10.49 -49.91
C ALA A 85 -2.00 9.19 -49.08
N LEU A 86 -1.45 9.19 -47.86
CA LEU A 86 -1.54 8.07 -46.91
C LEU A 86 -2.98 7.81 -46.43
N CYS A 87 -3.90 8.77 -46.58
CA CYS A 87 -5.27 8.70 -46.07
C CYS A 87 -6.23 7.87 -46.95
N ASN A 88 -5.83 7.43 -48.15
CA ASN A 88 -6.70 6.65 -49.04
C ASN A 88 -7.19 5.34 -48.41
N LEU A 89 -6.36 4.70 -47.57
CA LEU A 89 -6.74 3.49 -46.85
C LEU A 89 -7.88 3.76 -45.87
N VAL A 90 -7.85 4.91 -45.20
CA VAL A 90 -8.79 5.31 -44.13
C VAL A 90 -10.11 5.86 -44.69
N ARG A 91 -10.23 6.02 -46.02
CA ARG A 91 -11.45 6.51 -46.68
C ARG A 91 -12.58 5.49 -46.77
N THR A 92 -12.24 4.20 -46.69
CA THR A 92 -13.24 3.15 -46.73
C THR A 92 -13.74 2.82 -45.33
N PRO A 93 -15.04 2.48 -45.16
CA PRO A 93 -15.59 1.92 -43.92
C PRO A 93 -14.72 0.85 -43.27
N LEU A 94 -14.16 -0.01 -44.11
CA LEU A 94 -13.26 -1.08 -43.69
C LEU A 94 -11.95 -0.53 -43.14
N GLY A 95 -11.32 0.42 -43.83
CA GLY A 95 -10.02 0.94 -43.45
C GLY A 95 -10.02 1.72 -42.14
N TYR A 96 -10.95 2.65 -41.93
CA TYR A 96 -11.03 3.34 -40.63
C TYR A 96 -11.56 2.43 -39.52
N GLY A 97 -12.47 1.49 -39.85
CA GLY A 97 -12.94 0.50 -38.88
C GLY A 97 -11.80 -0.36 -38.34
N THR A 98 -10.94 -0.87 -39.22
CA THR A 98 -9.73 -1.62 -38.84
C THR A 98 -8.75 -0.75 -38.06
N ALA A 99 -8.46 0.48 -38.53
CA ALA A 99 -7.52 1.37 -37.86
C ALA A 99 -7.95 1.69 -36.42
N PHE A 100 -9.22 2.06 -36.21
CA PHE A 100 -9.74 2.35 -34.87
C PHE A 100 -9.78 1.11 -33.97
N SER A 101 -10.10 -0.06 -34.52
CA SER A 101 -10.07 -1.33 -33.76
C SER A 101 -8.65 -1.65 -33.28
N VAL A 102 -7.65 -1.53 -34.17
CA VAL A 102 -6.23 -1.78 -33.83
C VAL A 102 -5.73 -0.76 -32.82
N LEU A 103 -6.02 0.53 -33.01
CA LEU A 103 -5.61 1.58 -32.07
C LEU A 103 -6.27 1.41 -30.69
N GLY A 104 -7.56 1.06 -30.66
CA GLY A 104 -8.27 0.77 -29.42
C GLY A 104 -7.69 -0.44 -28.68
N LEU A 105 -7.41 -1.54 -29.39
CA LEU A 105 -6.75 -2.72 -28.80
C LEU A 105 -5.34 -2.41 -28.31
N ALA A 106 -4.54 -1.65 -29.07
CA ALA A 106 -3.22 -1.24 -28.66
C ALA A 106 -3.26 -0.34 -27.43
N GLY A 107 -4.22 0.59 -27.35
CA GLY A 107 -4.44 1.43 -26.17
C GLY A 107 -4.84 0.60 -24.94
N LEU A 108 -5.75 -0.35 -25.09
CA LEU A 108 -6.15 -1.27 -24.02
C LEU A 108 -4.99 -2.15 -23.55
N GLY A 109 -4.24 -2.74 -24.49
CA GLY A 109 -3.04 -3.52 -24.21
C GLY A 109 -1.96 -2.69 -23.53
N GLY A 110 -1.80 -1.43 -23.93
CA GLY A 110 -0.90 -0.47 -23.28
C GLY A 110 -1.33 -0.12 -21.85
N CYS A 111 -2.64 0.08 -21.61
CA CYS A 111 -3.17 0.32 -20.27
C CYS A 111 -2.97 -0.91 -19.36
N TYR A 112 -3.26 -2.11 -19.87
CA TYR A 112 -3.04 -3.36 -19.16
C TYR A 112 -1.55 -3.60 -18.89
N TRP A 113 -0.68 -3.40 -19.89
CA TRP A 113 0.77 -3.54 -19.73
C TRP A 113 1.32 -2.53 -18.73
N HIS A 114 0.90 -1.26 -18.80
CA HIS A 114 1.27 -0.24 -17.83
C HIS A 114 0.79 -0.59 -16.42
N HIS A 115 -0.41 -1.16 -16.30
CA HIS A 115 -0.94 -1.65 -15.02
C HIS A 115 -0.09 -2.78 -14.46
N GLU A 116 0.16 -3.84 -15.22
CA GLU A 116 0.98 -4.98 -14.82
C GLU A 116 2.43 -4.57 -14.51
N VAL A 117 3.04 -3.73 -15.34
CA VAL A 117 4.42 -3.26 -15.13
C VAL A 117 4.50 -2.35 -13.91
N LYS A 118 3.57 -1.41 -13.71
CA LYS A 118 3.57 -0.60 -12.49
C LYS A 118 3.29 -1.46 -11.26
N ALA A 119 2.28 -2.31 -11.28
CA ALA A 119 1.94 -3.19 -10.15
C ALA A 119 3.13 -4.07 -9.77
N SER A 120 3.78 -4.72 -10.75
CA SER A 120 4.99 -5.52 -10.49
C SER A 120 6.19 -4.68 -10.01
N LEU A 121 6.36 -3.46 -10.52
CA LEU A 121 7.41 -2.55 -10.03
C LEU A 121 7.13 -2.10 -8.60
N PHE A 122 5.89 -1.75 -8.27
CA PHE A 122 5.47 -1.40 -6.91
C PHE A 122 5.67 -2.59 -5.98
N ASP A 123 5.18 -3.78 -6.33
CA ASP A 123 5.38 -5.00 -5.56
C ASP A 123 6.87 -5.29 -5.35
N SER A 124 7.71 -5.14 -6.39
CA SER A 124 9.15 -5.37 -6.27
C SER A 124 9.87 -4.31 -5.41
N GLN A 125 9.52 -3.03 -5.55
CA GLN A 125 10.13 -1.94 -4.78
C GLN A 125 9.69 -2.02 -3.32
N GLU A 126 8.42 -2.31 -3.07
CA GLU A 126 7.91 -2.55 -1.73
C GLU A 126 8.58 -3.79 -1.12
N MET A 127 8.74 -4.88 -1.87
CA MET A 127 9.48 -6.06 -1.40
C MET A 127 10.93 -5.75 -1.05
N ASP A 128 11.66 -5.04 -1.91
CA ASP A 128 13.06 -4.67 -1.68
C ASP A 128 13.20 -3.78 -0.44
N HIS A 129 12.33 -2.79 -0.29
CA HIS A 129 12.31 -1.92 0.88
C HIS A 129 11.91 -2.68 2.16
N PHE A 130 10.97 -3.61 2.06
CA PHE A 130 10.54 -4.44 3.17
C PHE A 130 11.64 -5.43 3.59
N GLN A 131 12.43 -5.91 2.64
CA GLN A 131 13.61 -6.72 2.91
C GLN A 131 14.64 -5.92 3.73
N ILE A 132 14.82 -4.63 3.45
CA ILE A 132 15.68 -3.76 4.27
C ILE A 132 15.18 -3.71 5.72
N LEU A 133 13.87 -3.55 5.94
CA LEU A 133 13.29 -3.47 7.30
C LEU A 133 13.35 -4.80 8.07
N THR A 134 13.21 -5.92 7.35
CA THR A 134 13.15 -7.27 7.94
C THR A 134 14.49 -7.97 8.03
N TYR A 135 15.53 -7.45 7.37
CA TYR A 135 16.88 -7.95 7.47
C TYR A 135 17.41 -7.77 8.88
N LEU A 136 17.34 -8.84 9.68
CA LEU A 136 17.98 -8.95 10.97
C LEU A 136 19.27 -9.75 10.82
N PRO A 137 20.35 -9.38 11.52
CA PRO A 137 21.55 -10.21 11.56
C PRO A 137 21.22 -11.62 12.07
N GLU A 138 22.13 -12.57 11.81
CA GLU A 138 22.01 -13.94 12.32
C GLU A 138 21.67 -13.92 13.81
N ARG A 139 20.76 -14.79 14.25
CA ARG A 139 20.20 -14.77 15.60
C ARG A 139 20.61 -16.02 16.37
N THR A 140 20.93 -15.86 17.64
CA THR A 140 21.21 -16.98 18.54
C THR A 140 20.08 -17.07 19.59
N PRO A 141 19.45 -18.25 19.77
CA PRO A 141 18.49 -18.47 20.85
C PRO A 141 19.13 -18.27 22.24
N ILE A 142 18.32 -17.81 23.19
CA ILE A 142 18.79 -17.58 24.57
C ILE A 142 18.33 -18.72 25.47
N GLY A 143 19.26 -19.50 25.99
CA GLY A 143 18.94 -20.69 26.80
C GLY A 143 18.65 -20.41 28.28
N ASN A 144 19.08 -19.27 28.82
CA ASN A 144 19.05 -18.96 30.26
C ASN A 144 18.01 -17.90 30.66
N VAL A 145 17.29 -17.31 29.71
CA VAL A 145 16.25 -16.30 29.97
C VAL A 145 14.91 -16.88 29.55
N THR A 146 13.95 -16.88 30.45
CA THR A 146 12.59 -17.34 30.16
C THR A 146 11.63 -16.16 30.15
N ALA A 147 11.11 -15.82 28.96
CA ALA A 147 9.91 -15.00 28.85
C ALA A 147 8.68 -15.90 28.84
N VAL A 148 7.66 -15.56 29.63
CA VAL A 148 6.37 -16.25 29.56
C VAL A 148 5.22 -15.27 29.44
N THR A 149 4.15 -15.71 28.77
CA THR A 149 2.86 -15.03 28.79
C THR A 149 2.20 -15.15 30.17
N ASP A 150 1.10 -14.44 30.40
CA ASP A 150 0.40 -14.49 31.68
C ASP A 150 -0.18 -15.86 32.02
N ARG A 151 -0.43 -16.68 30.99
CA ARG A 151 -0.85 -18.09 31.11
C ARG A 151 0.31 -19.08 31.11
N GLY A 152 1.54 -18.60 31.16
CA GLY A 152 2.73 -19.43 31.29
C GLY A 152 3.26 -20.00 29.97
N TYR A 153 2.77 -19.56 28.81
CA TYR A 153 3.31 -20.00 27.53
C TYR A 153 4.72 -19.43 27.32
N PRO A 154 5.75 -20.27 27.08
CA PRO A 154 7.11 -19.80 26.89
C PRO A 154 7.27 -19.10 25.54
N ILE A 155 7.84 -17.90 25.56
CA ILE A 155 8.11 -17.10 24.36
C ILE A 155 9.59 -17.27 23.96
N PRO A 156 9.87 -17.76 22.74
CA PRO A 156 11.24 -17.90 22.26
C PRO A 156 11.89 -16.53 22.13
N LEU A 157 13.07 -16.38 22.74
CA LEU A 157 13.88 -15.16 22.68
C LEU A 157 15.18 -15.43 21.93
N SER A 158 15.68 -14.40 21.26
CA SER A 158 16.99 -14.42 20.61
C SER A 158 17.69 -13.06 20.71
N HIS A 159 19.00 -13.05 20.49
CA HIS A 159 19.77 -11.84 20.22
C HIS A 159 20.42 -11.92 18.84
N ALA A 160 20.84 -10.79 18.30
CA ALA A 160 21.79 -10.74 17.21
C ALA A 160 23.12 -11.42 17.63
N ARG A 161 23.54 -12.45 16.87
CA ARG A 161 24.81 -13.16 17.05
C ARG A 161 26.00 -12.23 16.81
N THR A 162 25.87 -11.40 15.78
CA THR A 162 26.88 -10.41 15.38
C THR A 162 26.16 -9.08 15.13
N PRO A 163 25.92 -8.27 16.17
CA PRO A 163 25.31 -6.95 16.03
C PRO A 163 26.14 -6.08 15.08
N ARG A 164 25.47 -5.31 14.21
CA ARG A 164 26.14 -4.36 13.33
C ARG A 164 26.83 -3.26 14.14
N PRO A 165 28.00 -2.76 13.69
CA PRO A 165 28.59 -1.55 14.26
C PRO A 165 27.63 -0.36 14.17
N LYS A 166 27.53 0.44 15.25
CA LYS A 166 26.60 1.59 15.32
C LYS A 166 26.69 2.55 14.13
N ALA A 167 27.89 2.81 13.62
CA ALA A 167 28.12 3.69 12.47
C ALA A 167 27.49 3.11 11.18
N GLU A 168 27.62 1.80 10.98
CA GLU A 168 27.00 1.10 9.85
C GLU A 168 25.48 1.09 9.99
N THR A 169 24.96 0.76 11.18
CA THR A 169 23.52 0.78 11.47
C THR A 169 22.92 2.16 11.20
N THR A 170 23.59 3.23 11.64
CA THR A 170 23.13 4.62 11.41
C THR A 170 23.12 4.98 9.92
N ARG A 171 24.15 4.56 9.17
CA ARG A 171 24.22 4.82 7.72
C ARG A 171 23.06 4.14 6.98
N ILE A 172 22.87 2.85 7.20
CA ILE A 172 21.82 2.07 6.53
C ILE A 172 20.43 2.57 6.95
N GLU A 173 20.25 2.98 8.21
CA GLU A 173 18.99 3.54 8.70
C GLU A 173 18.64 4.84 7.96
N ASN A 174 19.61 5.75 7.78
CA ASN A 174 19.39 6.99 7.03
C ASN A 174 19.04 6.72 5.57
N GLU A 175 19.69 5.74 4.93
CA GLU A 175 19.37 5.30 3.56
C GLU A 175 17.94 4.74 3.49
N ALA A 176 17.54 3.91 4.45
CA ALA A 176 16.20 3.34 4.53
C ALA A 176 15.11 4.41 4.77
N LEU A 177 15.36 5.38 5.67
CA LEU A 177 14.42 6.48 5.93
C LEU A 177 14.21 7.35 4.68
N ALA A 178 15.27 7.58 3.90
CA ALA A 178 15.18 8.33 2.65
C ALA A 178 14.41 7.54 1.59
N ALA A 179 14.73 6.25 1.41
CA ALA A 179 14.07 5.38 0.43
C ALA A 179 12.57 5.19 0.71
N LEU A 180 12.20 5.08 1.99
CA LEU A 180 10.81 4.93 2.43
C LEU A 180 10.07 6.27 2.58
N THR A 181 10.71 7.40 2.30
CA THR A 181 10.17 8.76 2.51
C THR A 181 9.69 9.06 3.94
N LEU A 182 10.19 8.31 4.94
CA LEU A 182 9.78 8.40 6.34
C LEU A 182 10.45 9.56 7.10
N GLY A 183 11.47 10.20 6.52
CA GLY A 183 12.25 11.24 7.19
C GLY A 183 11.42 12.44 7.69
N ASN A 184 10.31 12.77 7.01
CA ASN A 184 9.43 13.87 7.39
C ASN A 184 8.13 13.40 8.08
N ALA A 185 7.83 12.11 8.06
CA ALA A 185 6.61 11.52 8.61
C ALA A 185 6.81 10.90 10.01
N THR A 186 8.05 10.92 10.53
CA THR A 186 8.41 10.25 11.78
C THR A 186 9.22 11.18 12.69
N ILE A 187 9.07 11.00 14.01
CA ILE A 187 9.89 11.68 15.02
C ILE A 187 10.72 10.62 15.73
N ARG A 188 12.04 10.68 15.56
CA ARG A 188 12.96 9.73 16.19
C ARG A 188 13.00 9.90 17.71
N ARG A 189 12.86 8.80 18.44
CA ARG A 189 12.87 8.71 19.91
C ARG A 189 14.11 8.00 20.44
N GLN A 190 14.61 6.99 19.72
CA GLN A 190 15.82 6.26 20.08
C GLN A 190 16.64 5.89 18.84
N PRO A 191 17.96 5.69 18.96
CA PRO A 191 18.78 5.28 17.84
C PRO A 191 18.55 3.83 17.41
N ALA A 192 18.93 3.50 16.18
CA ALA A 192 18.89 2.12 15.70
C ALA A 192 19.86 1.22 16.48
N ASN A 193 19.48 -0.05 16.63
CA ASN A 193 20.26 -1.10 17.27
C ASN A 193 19.72 -2.49 16.88
N ASP A 194 20.57 -3.50 16.98
CA ASP A 194 20.22 -4.89 16.65
C ASP A 194 19.81 -5.72 17.88
N ASP A 195 19.66 -5.07 19.04
CA ASP A 195 19.38 -5.75 20.32
C ASP A 195 17.95 -6.31 20.38
N SER A 196 17.03 -5.69 19.63
CA SER A 196 15.63 -6.10 19.53
C SER A 196 15.06 -5.82 18.14
N ASN A 197 13.89 -6.38 17.85
CA ASN A 197 13.03 -5.94 16.77
C ASN A 197 11.82 -5.17 17.32
N CYS A 198 10.86 -4.80 16.46
CA CYS A 198 9.62 -4.14 16.86
C CYS A 198 8.86 -4.84 18.00
N HIS A 199 8.68 -6.16 17.91
CA HIS A 199 8.00 -6.96 18.93
C HIS A 199 8.81 -7.04 20.23
N GLY A 200 10.12 -7.20 20.10
CA GLY A 200 11.07 -7.16 21.20
C GLY A 200 11.04 -5.85 21.97
N TRP A 201 10.97 -4.72 21.26
CA TRP A 201 10.84 -3.41 21.86
C TRP A 201 9.59 -3.30 22.75
N VAL A 202 8.43 -3.73 22.24
CA VAL A 202 7.15 -3.73 22.98
C VAL A 202 7.19 -4.71 24.16
N PHE A 203 7.42 -6.00 23.88
CA PHE A 203 7.14 -7.07 24.83
C PHE A 203 8.32 -7.41 25.75
N THR A 204 9.52 -6.90 25.47
CA THR A 204 10.72 -7.17 26.27
C THR A 204 11.46 -5.91 26.73
N GLY A 205 10.93 -4.73 26.39
CA GLY A 205 11.57 -3.45 26.68
C GLY A 205 12.85 -3.26 25.87
N GLY A 206 12.88 -3.81 24.65
CA GLY A 206 13.98 -3.62 23.70
C GLY A 206 15.21 -4.49 23.95
N ARG A 207 15.10 -5.53 24.77
CA ARG A 207 16.24 -6.36 25.18
C ARG A 207 16.47 -7.60 24.33
N TYR A 208 15.43 -8.10 23.69
CA TYR A 208 15.47 -9.35 22.94
C TYR A 208 14.71 -9.22 21.62
N ILE A 209 15.00 -10.11 20.68
CA ILE A 209 14.22 -10.27 19.45
C ILE A 209 13.10 -11.28 19.71
N VAL A 210 11.86 -10.88 19.42
CA VAL A 210 10.66 -11.73 19.55
C VAL A 210 10.09 -12.02 18.15
N PRO A 211 9.85 -13.29 17.78
CA PRO A 211 9.25 -13.63 16.49
C PRO A 211 7.82 -13.08 16.35
N GLY A 212 7.44 -12.60 15.16
CA GLY A 212 6.07 -12.14 14.89
C GLY A 212 5.02 -13.25 15.03
N SER A 213 5.41 -14.50 14.73
CA SER A 213 4.53 -15.69 14.78
C SER A 213 3.97 -16.00 16.17
N VAL A 214 4.60 -15.54 17.25
CA VAL A 214 4.12 -15.76 18.62
C VAL A 214 3.29 -14.59 19.18
N VAL A 215 3.18 -13.48 18.45
CA VAL A 215 2.42 -12.30 18.92
C VAL A 215 0.95 -12.64 19.13
N GLY A 216 0.33 -13.43 18.25
CA GLY A 216 -1.06 -13.87 18.43
C GLY A 216 -1.29 -14.58 19.77
N GLN A 217 -0.35 -15.45 20.17
CA GLN A 217 -0.40 -16.14 21.46
C GLN A 217 -0.20 -15.17 22.63
N ILE A 218 0.72 -14.20 22.50
CA ILE A 218 0.93 -13.15 23.52
C ILE A 218 -0.36 -12.36 23.74
N LEU A 219 -1.01 -11.91 22.67
CA LEU A 219 -2.27 -11.16 22.75
C LEU A 219 -3.35 -11.96 23.48
N GLN A 220 -3.52 -13.22 23.10
CA GLN A 220 -4.53 -14.10 23.69
C GLN A 220 -4.26 -14.37 25.17
N ASP A 221 -3.04 -14.74 25.53
CA ASP A 221 -2.70 -15.16 26.88
C ASP A 221 -2.64 -13.98 27.86
N ASN A 222 -2.19 -12.81 27.40
CA ASN A 222 -2.12 -11.59 28.20
C ASN A 222 -3.44 -10.80 28.19
N GLY A 223 -4.51 -11.38 27.64
CA GLY A 223 -5.87 -10.83 27.75
C GLY A 223 -6.09 -9.54 26.97
N TYR A 224 -5.40 -9.35 25.84
CA TYR A 224 -5.68 -8.24 24.95
C TYR A 224 -7.01 -8.47 24.21
N ALA A 225 -7.81 -7.42 24.11
CA ALA A 225 -9.04 -7.38 23.33
C ALA A 225 -8.93 -6.29 22.25
N VAL A 226 -9.50 -6.55 21.07
CA VAL A 226 -9.57 -5.56 19.99
C VAL A 226 -10.43 -4.37 20.44
N VAL A 227 -9.97 -3.15 20.14
CA VAL A 227 -10.70 -1.90 20.42
C VAL A 227 -10.80 -1.05 19.15
N THR A 228 -11.91 -0.33 19.01
CA THR A 228 -12.16 0.61 17.89
C THR A 228 -11.84 2.06 18.26
N THR A 229 -11.76 2.37 19.54
CA THR A 229 -11.43 3.70 20.06
C THR A 229 -10.13 3.59 20.86
N PRO A 230 -8.96 3.72 20.20
CA PRO A 230 -7.68 3.57 20.85
C PRO A 230 -7.47 4.68 21.89
N SER A 231 -6.60 4.40 22.85
CA SER A 231 -6.18 5.31 23.90
C SER A 231 -4.68 5.14 24.14
N PRO A 232 -3.99 6.14 24.71
CA PRO A 232 -2.59 5.98 25.07
C PRO A 232 -2.35 4.73 25.92
N GLY A 233 -1.32 3.95 25.57
CA GLY A 233 -1.02 2.66 26.18
C GLY A 233 -1.60 1.45 25.45
N ASP A 234 -2.57 1.64 24.54
CA ASP A 234 -3.04 0.54 23.68
C ASP A 234 -1.94 0.08 22.73
N LEU A 235 -2.02 -1.18 22.32
CA LEU A 235 -1.13 -1.76 21.34
C LEU A 235 -1.76 -1.65 19.94
N ILE A 236 -0.96 -1.31 18.93
CA ILE A 236 -1.32 -1.48 17.52
C ILE A 236 -0.58 -2.69 16.95
N VAL A 237 -1.27 -3.48 16.11
CA VAL A 237 -0.73 -4.66 15.44
C VAL A 237 -1.01 -4.57 13.95
N TYR A 238 0.05 -4.48 13.15
CA TYR A 238 0.01 -4.44 11.69
C TYR A 238 0.18 -5.84 11.11
N ARG A 239 -0.57 -6.14 10.05
CA ARG A 239 -0.55 -7.45 9.38
C ARG A 239 -0.39 -7.33 7.88
N ASN A 240 0.25 -8.32 7.27
CA ASN A 240 0.29 -8.44 5.81
C ASN A 240 -1.04 -9.02 5.27
N SER A 241 -1.13 -9.20 3.96
CA SER A 241 -2.28 -9.81 3.27
C SER A 241 -2.54 -11.27 3.69
N SER A 242 -1.52 -11.99 4.14
CA SER A 242 -1.61 -13.35 4.70
C SER A 242 -2.01 -13.37 6.20
N ALA A 243 -2.39 -12.22 6.77
CA ALA A 243 -2.72 -12.03 8.17
C ALA A 243 -1.57 -12.31 9.17
N GLU A 244 -0.33 -12.39 8.71
CA GLU A 244 0.84 -12.54 9.57
C GLU A 244 1.17 -11.20 10.23
N VAL A 245 1.59 -11.25 11.51
CA VAL A 245 1.95 -10.04 12.26
C VAL A 245 3.32 -9.54 11.80
N MET A 246 3.35 -8.33 11.26
CA MET A 246 4.56 -7.70 10.71
C MET A 246 5.18 -6.67 11.65
N HIS A 247 4.34 -5.95 12.41
CA HIS A 247 4.78 -4.88 13.28
C HIS A 247 3.85 -4.69 14.48
N THR A 248 4.43 -4.28 15.59
CA THR A 248 3.72 -3.90 16.82
C THR A 248 4.30 -2.61 17.37
N ALA A 249 3.43 -1.72 17.84
CA ALA A 249 3.80 -0.44 18.42
C ALA A 249 2.81 -0.06 19.54
N ILE A 250 3.12 0.96 20.33
CA ILE A 250 2.29 1.44 21.45
C ILE A 250 1.68 2.78 21.08
N VAL A 251 0.37 2.93 21.23
CA VAL A 251 -0.32 4.21 21.08
C VAL A 251 0.18 5.18 22.14
N ARG A 252 0.64 6.36 21.71
CA ARG A 252 1.11 7.42 22.62
C ARG A 252 0.16 8.61 22.67
N TYR A 253 -0.41 9.00 21.54
CA TYR A 253 -1.29 10.16 21.46
C TYR A 253 -2.52 9.86 20.63
N VAL A 254 -3.67 10.37 21.08
CA VAL A 254 -4.93 10.32 20.36
C VAL A 254 -5.52 11.73 20.39
N ALA A 255 -5.81 12.28 19.22
CA ALA A 255 -6.42 13.59 19.08
C ALA A 255 -7.73 13.48 18.27
N PRO A 256 -8.80 14.20 18.62
CA PRO A 256 -10.05 14.16 17.88
C PRO A 256 -9.84 14.49 16.39
N GLY A 257 -10.39 13.64 15.50
CA GLY A 257 -10.32 13.82 14.05
C GLY A 257 -8.93 13.63 13.43
N ARG A 258 -7.96 13.10 14.18
CA ARG A 258 -6.62 12.77 13.67
C ARG A 258 -6.32 11.29 13.89
N PRO A 259 -5.52 10.66 13.01
CA PRO A 259 -5.01 9.32 13.26
C PRO A 259 -4.22 9.27 14.58
N PRO A 260 -4.32 8.16 15.36
CA PRO A 260 -3.50 7.97 16.54
C PRO A 260 -2.01 8.00 16.20
N MET A 261 -1.20 8.63 17.05
CA MET A 261 0.26 8.51 16.96
C MET A 261 0.73 7.35 17.82
N VAL A 262 1.58 6.51 17.23
CA VAL A 262 2.11 5.31 17.87
C VAL A 262 3.64 5.40 17.94
N GLU A 263 4.22 4.83 19.00
CA GLU A 263 5.66 4.71 19.18
C GLU A 263 6.05 3.25 18.99
N GLY A 264 6.99 3.00 18.08
CA GLY A 264 7.47 1.66 17.79
C GLY A 264 8.85 1.67 17.15
N LYS A 265 9.57 0.55 17.29
CA LYS A 265 10.81 0.33 16.57
C LYS A 265 10.51 -0.13 15.15
N LEU A 266 11.10 0.50 14.13
CA LEU A 266 10.88 0.09 12.72
C LEU A 266 11.86 -1.02 12.33
N GLY A 267 11.48 -2.28 12.57
CA GLY A 267 12.37 -3.41 12.33
C GLY A 267 13.59 -3.36 13.25
N TRP A 268 14.79 -3.27 12.68
CA TRP A 268 16.06 -3.06 13.41
C TRP A 268 16.46 -1.58 13.57
N MET A 269 15.73 -0.66 12.94
CA MET A 269 16.03 0.78 12.96
C MET A 269 15.77 1.40 14.35
N GLY A 270 15.77 2.73 14.44
CA GLY A 270 15.39 3.44 15.65
C GLY A 270 13.96 3.19 16.12
N VAL A 271 13.64 3.81 17.25
CA VAL A 271 12.27 3.94 17.77
C VAL A 271 11.73 5.28 17.29
N TYR A 272 10.52 5.29 16.76
CA TYR A 272 9.91 6.47 16.15
C TYR A 272 8.49 6.65 16.66
N LEU A 273 8.07 7.91 16.77
CA LEU A 273 6.66 8.30 16.76
C LEU A 273 6.21 8.54 15.33
N HIS A 274 5.05 8.01 14.95
CA HIS A 274 4.43 8.21 13.64
C HIS A 274 2.91 8.04 13.70
N CYS A 275 2.18 8.51 12.69
CA CYS A 275 0.75 8.25 12.55
C CYS A 275 0.51 6.77 12.23
N ALA A 276 -0.53 6.18 12.82
CA ALA A 276 -0.86 4.76 12.63
C ALA A 276 -1.12 4.38 11.15
N ASP A 277 -1.66 5.30 10.37
CA ASP A 277 -1.99 5.13 8.95
C ASP A 277 -0.85 5.52 7.99
N GLU A 278 0.27 6.04 8.51
CA GLU A 278 1.47 6.41 7.73
C GLU A 278 2.64 5.43 7.99
N CYS A 279 2.34 4.25 8.51
CA CYS A 279 3.34 3.24 8.82
C CYS A 279 3.80 2.50 7.56
N CYS A 280 5.12 2.25 7.43
CA CYS A 280 5.68 1.47 6.31
C CYS A 280 5.26 -0.01 6.29
N TYR A 281 4.54 -0.48 7.32
CA TYR A 281 3.95 -1.82 7.36
C TYR A 281 2.51 -1.86 6.83
N GLY A 282 2.02 -0.75 6.25
CA GLY A 282 0.71 -0.64 5.62
C GLY A 282 -0.42 -0.23 6.57
N THR A 283 -1.65 -0.23 6.06
CA THR A 283 -2.85 0.24 6.75
C THR A 283 -3.72 -0.89 7.33
N ASN A 284 -3.33 -2.15 7.12
CA ASN A 284 -4.00 -3.30 7.72
C ASN A 284 -3.54 -3.48 9.17
N TYR A 285 -4.19 -2.76 10.09
CA TYR A 285 -3.88 -2.83 11.51
C TYR A 285 -5.14 -2.88 12.39
N THR A 286 -4.91 -3.31 13.63
CA THR A 286 -5.94 -3.36 14.68
C THR A 286 -5.36 -2.84 15.98
N PHE A 287 -6.16 -2.14 16.77
CA PHE A 287 -5.79 -1.73 18.13
C PHE A 287 -6.23 -2.78 19.15
N HIS A 288 -5.43 -2.97 20.19
CA HIS A 288 -5.60 -3.97 21.22
C HIS A 288 -5.38 -3.34 22.59
N ARG A 289 -6.23 -3.66 23.56
CA ARG A 289 -6.13 -3.20 24.94
C ARG A 289 -6.13 -4.39 25.88
N SER A 290 -5.19 -4.41 26.83
CA SER A 290 -5.23 -5.34 27.96
C SER A 290 -5.65 -4.58 29.24
N ARG A 291 -6.19 -5.30 30.23
CA ARG A 291 -6.40 -4.78 31.60
C ARG A 291 -5.13 -4.82 32.44
N ARG A 292 -4.07 -5.42 31.91
CA ARG A 292 -2.78 -5.57 32.54
C ARG A 292 -2.08 -4.21 32.67
N ASP A 293 -1.30 -4.05 33.73
CA ASP A 293 -0.35 -2.95 33.86
C ASP A 293 0.91 -3.23 32.99
N GLY A 294 1.03 -2.50 31.89
CA GLY A 294 2.13 -2.59 30.92
C GLY A 294 2.12 -3.83 30.01
N ASP A 295 3.00 -3.81 29.01
CA ASP A 295 3.03 -4.80 27.92
C ASP A 295 4.14 -5.86 28.03
N LEU A 296 5.05 -5.74 29.01
CA LEU A 296 6.23 -6.60 29.11
C LEU A 296 5.90 -8.05 29.44
N LEU A 297 6.56 -9.03 28.84
CA LEU A 297 6.42 -10.44 29.22
C LEU A 297 6.94 -10.72 30.65
N LYS A 298 6.35 -11.71 31.32
CA LYS A 298 6.84 -12.16 32.64
C LYS A 298 8.22 -12.79 32.49
N GLY A 299 9.08 -12.62 33.50
CA GLY A 299 10.43 -13.19 33.53
C GLY A 299 11.49 -12.36 32.81
N ILE A 300 11.10 -11.32 32.06
CA ILE A 300 12.04 -10.43 31.37
C ILE A 300 12.80 -9.51 32.35
N GLY A 301 12.43 -9.46 33.65
CA GLY A 301 13.25 -8.85 34.70
C GLY A 301 13.52 -7.37 34.48
N GLY A 302 12.55 -6.51 34.76
CA GLY A 302 12.73 -5.07 34.77
C GLY A 302 11.59 -4.48 35.57
N SER A 303 11.85 -3.53 36.46
CA SER A 303 10.78 -2.69 36.97
C SER A 303 10.05 -2.10 35.77
N THR A 304 8.73 -2.08 35.80
CA THR A 304 7.81 -1.50 34.79
C THR A 304 8.05 0.01 34.53
N GLY A 305 9.17 0.57 35.00
CA GLY A 305 9.50 1.99 35.08
C GLY A 305 10.19 2.59 33.85
N VAL A 306 10.16 1.95 32.68
CA VAL A 306 10.43 2.66 31.41
C VAL A 306 9.11 2.95 30.68
N HIS A 307 8.04 3.19 31.44
CA HIS A 307 7.13 4.25 31.00
C HIS A 307 7.92 5.54 31.15
N PHE A 308 8.41 6.08 30.03
CA PHE A 308 8.74 7.50 29.94
C PHE A 308 7.47 8.27 30.31
N THR A 309 7.27 8.53 31.60
CA THR A 309 6.39 9.60 32.05
C THR A 309 6.97 10.84 31.40
N GLY A 310 6.22 11.43 30.46
CA GLY A 310 6.62 12.68 29.83
C GLY A 310 6.81 13.76 30.90
N ALA A 311 8.06 13.97 31.27
CA ALA A 311 8.64 15.10 31.99
C ALA A 311 10.17 14.89 31.81
N GLU A 312 10.95 15.74 31.16
CA GLU A 312 10.90 17.20 30.95
C GLU A 312 11.24 17.57 29.49
#